data_AF-A0A7L1EVH0-F1
#
_entry.id   AF-A0A7L1EVH0-F1
#
_cell.length_a   1.000
_cell.length_b   1.000
_cell.length_c   1.000
_cell.angle_alpha   90.00
_cell.angle_beta   90.00
_cell.angle_gamma   90.00
#
_symmetry.space_group_name_H-M   'P 1'
#
loop_
_entity.id
_entity.type
_entity.pdbx_description
1 polymer ?
#
loop_
_entity_poly.entity_id
_entity_poly.type
_entity_poly.pdbx_seq_one_letter_code
_entity_poly.pdbx_strand_id
1 'polypeptide(L)'
;ACNELGQIWMESGVSENAVSGHIQLIIPGESACFACAPPLVVAANIDEKTLKREGVCAASLPTTMGVVAGMLVQNVLKYLLNFGTVSYYLGYNAMQDFFPTMSMKPNPQCSDHNCRKQQEDYKVK
;
A
#
# COMPACT_ATOMS: atom_id res chain seq x y z
N ALA A 1 -2.10 -13.53 6.33
CA ALA A 1 -3.32 -13.84 5.54
C ALA A 1 -3.05 -13.79 4.04
N CYS A 2 -2.93 -12.62 3.39
CA CYS A 2 -2.81 -12.56 1.92
C CYS A 2 -1.57 -13.30 1.36
N ASN A 3 -0.38 -13.13 1.96
CA ASN A 3 0.82 -13.86 1.54
C ASN A 3 0.69 -15.39 1.71
N GLU A 4 -0.06 -15.83 2.72
CA GLU A 4 -0.31 -17.24 2.99
C GLU A 4 -1.26 -17.85 1.95
N LEU A 5 -2.31 -17.13 1.57
CA LEU A 5 -3.29 -17.56 0.58
C LEU A 5 -2.87 -17.28 -0.87
N GLY A 6 -1.80 -16.51 -1.10
CA GLY A 6 -1.47 -15.99 -2.43
C GLY A 6 -2.51 -15.03 -2.98
N GLN A 7 -3.29 -14.38 -2.12
CA GLN A 7 -4.38 -13.51 -2.50
C GLN A 7 -3.86 -12.12 -2.88
N ILE A 8 -4.27 -11.65 -4.07
CA ILE A 8 -4.00 -10.30 -4.55
C ILE A 8 -4.93 -9.32 -3.84
N TRP A 9 -4.38 -8.18 -3.41
CA TRP A 9 -5.12 -7.15 -2.70
C TRP A 9 -4.55 -5.76 -2.98
N MET A 10 -5.34 -4.71 -2.69
CA MET A 10 -4.89 -3.32 -2.77
C MET A 10 -4.99 -2.67 -1.40
N GLU A 11 -3.94 -1.95 -1.03
CA GLU A 11 -3.86 -1.14 0.19
C GLU A 11 -4.09 0.33 -0.19
N SER A 12 -4.64 1.10 0.74
CA SER A 12 -4.76 2.55 0.59
C SER A 12 -4.62 3.25 1.93
N GLY A 13 -3.88 4.36 1.95
CA GLY A 13 -3.65 5.15 3.15
C GLY A 13 -3.81 6.65 2.91
N VAL A 14 -4.18 7.36 3.97
CA VAL A 14 -4.23 8.84 4.03
C VAL A 14 -3.36 9.28 5.20
N SER A 15 -2.62 10.36 5.04
CA SER A 15 -1.77 10.92 6.09
C SER A 15 -2.56 11.53 7.24
N GLU A 16 -1.95 11.59 8.43
CA GLU A 16 -2.57 12.18 9.62
C GLU A 16 -2.88 13.69 9.48
N ASN A 17 -2.19 14.38 8.57
CA ASN A 17 -2.43 15.79 8.24
C ASN A 17 -3.42 15.98 7.08
N ALA A 18 -3.99 14.88 6.55
CA ALA A 18 -4.99 14.85 5.48
C ALA A 18 -4.58 15.48 4.13
N VAL A 19 -3.31 15.82 3.90
CA VAL A 19 -2.85 16.42 2.64
C VAL A 19 -2.06 15.48 1.74
N SER A 20 -1.95 14.21 2.11
CA SER A 20 -1.40 13.17 1.23
C SER A 20 -2.10 11.83 1.39
N GLY A 21 -1.97 10.99 0.38
CA GLY A 21 -2.49 9.64 0.38
C GLY A 21 -1.84 8.79 -0.69
N HIS A 22 -2.18 7.51 -0.72
CA HIS A 22 -1.68 6.59 -1.71
C HIS A 22 -2.58 5.37 -1.87
N ILE A 23 -2.36 4.65 -2.97
CA ILE A 23 -2.83 3.28 -3.17
C ILE A 23 -1.66 2.40 -3.59
N GLN A 24 -1.68 1.14 -3.20
CA GLN A 24 -0.67 0.16 -3.57
C GLN A 24 -1.33 -1.18 -3.95
N LEU A 25 -0.99 -1.71 -5.13
CA LEU A 25 -1.35 -3.06 -5.52
C LEU A 25 -0.30 -4.04 -5.01
N ILE A 26 -0.76 -5.08 -4.31
CA ILE A 26 0.06 -6.12 -3.72
C ILE A 26 -0.35 -7.46 -4.32
N ILE A 27 0.50 -7.94 -5.21
CA ILE A 27 0.53 -9.29 -5.75
C ILE A 27 1.65 -10.05 -5.01
N PRO A 28 1.32 -10.99 -4.11
CA PRO A 28 2.32 -11.77 -3.38
C PRO A 28 3.31 -12.45 -4.32
N GLY A 29 4.61 -12.21 -4.11
CA GLY A 29 5.69 -12.79 -4.91
C GLY A 29 6.17 -11.95 -6.08
N GLU A 30 5.29 -11.13 -6.68
CA GLU A 30 5.61 -10.28 -7.83
C GLU A 30 5.95 -8.84 -7.42
N SER A 31 5.19 -8.28 -6.47
CA SER A 31 5.32 -6.91 -5.98
C SER A 31 5.58 -6.88 -4.47
N ALA A 32 6.10 -5.76 -3.97
CA ALA A 32 6.38 -5.60 -2.54
C ALA A 32 5.12 -5.81 -1.70
N CYS A 33 5.14 -6.77 -0.77
CA CYS A 33 4.14 -6.83 0.29
C CYS A 33 4.40 -5.74 1.34
N PHE A 34 3.43 -5.50 2.22
CA PHE A 34 3.55 -4.49 3.28
C PHE A 34 4.77 -4.70 4.21
N ALA A 35 5.15 -5.97 4.44
CA ALA A 35 6.33 -6.32 5.24
C ALA A 35 7.66 -6.23 4.47
N CYS A 36 7.65 -5.95 3.16
CA CYS A 36 8.89 -5.76 2.39
C CYS A 36 9.55 -4.41 2.70
N ALA A 37 8.75 -3.38 2.96
CA ALA A 37 9.19 -2.03 3.31
C ALA A 37 8.30 -1.48 4.44
N PRO A 38 8.38 -2.06 5.66
CA PRO A 38 7.52 -1.65 6.76
C PRO A 38 7.84 -0.21 7.19
N PRO A 39 6.83 0.56 7.63
CA PRO A 39 7.07 1.87 8.22
C PRO A 39 7.90 1.73 9.51
N LEU A 40 8.60 2.80 9.89
CA LEU A 40 9.57 2.80 11.00
C LEU A 40 8.99 2.25 12.32
N VAL A 41 7.72 2.56 12.61
CA VAL A 41 7.03 2.13 13.83
C VAL A 41 6.93 0.60 13.91
N VAL A 42 6.56 -0.02 12.78
CA VAL A 42 6.47 -1.48 12.65
C VAL A 42 7.87 -2.10 12.68
N ALA A 43 8.84 -1.50 11.98
CA ALA A 43 10.21 -2.00 11.96
C ALA A 43 10.90 -1.96 13.34
N ALA A 44 10.59 -0.94 14.16
CA ALA A 44 11.14 -0.76 15.49
C ALA A 44 10.37 -1.51 16.60
N ASN A 45 9.32 -2.28 16.26
CA ASN A 45 8.42 -2.93 17.23
C ASN A 45 7.87 -1.96 18.29
N ILE A 46 7.63 -0.72 17.90
CA ILE A 46 7.00 0.28 18.77
C ILE A 46 5.48 0.07 18.70
N ASP A 47 4.82 -0.01 19.85
CA ASP A 47 3.36 -0.09 19.89
C ASP A 47 2.76 1.21 19.34
N GLU A 48 1.98 1.15 18.26
CA GLU A 48 1.31 2.29 17.64
C GLU A 48 0.46 3.09 18.64
N LYS A 49 -0.06 2.44 19.68
CA LYS A 49 -0.80 3.12 20.76
C LYS A 49 0.04 4.15 21.50
N THR A 50 1.36 3.97 21.54
CA THR A 50 2.28 4.92 22.19
C THR A 50 2.44 6.22 21.41
N LEU A 51 2.15 6.21 20.10
CA LEU A 51 2.17 7.39 19.23
C LEU A 51 0.84 8.17 19.28
N LYS A 52 -0.26 7.48 19.56
CA LYS A 52 -1.57 8.10 19.70
C LYS A 52 -1.68 8.81 21.06
N ARG A 53 -1.73 10.14 21.05
CA ARG A 53 -2.08 10.93 22.23
C ARG A 53 -3.60 10.93 22.44
N GLU A 54 -4.05 10.72 23.67
CA GLU A 54 -5.47 10.83 23.99
C GLU A 54 -5.97 12.27 23.78
N GLY A 55 -7.17 12.43 23.21
CA GLY A 55 -7.80 13.73 22.98
C GLY A 55 -7.39 14.45 21.68
N VAL A 56 -6.49 13.90 20.87
CA VAL A 56 -6.19 14.40 19.52
C VAL A 56 -6.64 13.42 18.44
N CYS A 57 -7.26 13.95 17.39
CA CYS A 57 -7.60 13.21 16.19
C CYS A 57 -6.62 13.53 15.07
N ALA A 58 -6.40 12.55 14.18
CA ALA A 58 -5.82 12.84 12.87
C ALA A 58 -6.77 13.78 12.12
N ALA A 59 -6.20 14.76 11.42
CA ALA A 59 -6.97 15.56 10.50
C ALA A 59 -7.55 14.65 9.41
N SER A 60 -8.77 14.93 8.99
CA SER A 60 -9.41 14.23 7.89
C SER A 60 -10.14 15.25 7.03
N LEU A 61 -9.80 15.28 5.75
CA LEU A 61 -10.49 16.09 4.76
C LEU A 61 -11.27 15.15 3.82
N PRO A 62 -12.59 15.35 3.64
CA PRO A 62 -13.41 14.55 2.72
C PRO A 62 -12.88 14.56 1.28
N THR A 63 -12.20 15.63 0.88
CA THR A 63 -11.57 15.75 -0.45
C THR A 63 -10.47 14.70 -0.64
N THR A 64 -9.54 14.59 0.29
CA THR A 64 -8.43 13.62 0.21
C THR A 64 -8.94 12.19 0.27
N MET A 65 -9.92 11.92 1.14
CA MET A 65 -10.59 10.60 1.18
C MET A 65 -11.27 10.27 -0.14
N GLY A 66 -11.99 11.23 -0.75
CA GLY A 66 -12.65 11.06 -2.04
C GLY A 66 -11.66 10.80 -3.17
N VAL A 67 -10.54 11.53 -3.22
CA VAL A 67 -9.48 11.33 -4.22
C VAL A 67 -8.85 9.94 -4.07
N VAL A 68 -8.47 9.54 -2.86
CA VAL A 68 -7.86 8.22 -2.61
C VAL A 68 -8.83 7.07 -2.92
N ALA A 69 -10.09 7.17 -2.51
CA ALA A 69 -11.11 6.17 -2.83
C ALA A 69 -11.37 6.09 -4.35
N GLY A 70 -11.44 7.24 -5.03
CA GLY A 70 -11.58 7.30 -6.48
C GLY A 70 -10.41 6.63 -7.21
N MET A 71 -9.17 6.94 -6.81
CA MET A 71 -7.98 6.29 -7.35
C MET A 71 -8.00 4.78 -7.11
N LEU A 72 -8.37 4.35 -5.90
CA LEU A 72 -8.42 2.94 -5.52
C LEU A 72 -9.40 2.16 -6.39
N VAL A 73 -10.67 2.60 -6.46
CA VAL A 73 -11.70 1.93 -7.26
C VAL A 73 -11.33 1.96 -8.74
N GLN A 74 -10.77 3.07 -9.24
CA GLN A 74 -10.30 3.14 -10.62
C GLN A 74 -9.21 2.11 -10.91
N ASN A 75 -8.30 1.86 -9.96
CA ASN A 75 -7.28 0.83 -10.11
C ASN A 75 -7.87 -0.59 -10.04
N VAL A 76 -8.84 -0.82 -9.17
CA VAL A 76 -9.61 -2.09 -9.11
C VAL A 76 -10.30 -2.38 -10.43
N LEU A 77 -10.97 -1.39 -11.03
CA LEU A 77 -11.64 -1.55 -12.33
C LEU A 77 -10.64 -1.86 -13.43
N LYS A 78 -9.54 -1.09 -13.54
CA LYS A 78 -8.47 -1.36 -14.52
C LYS A 78 -7.92 -2.79 -14.37
N TYR A 79 -7.75 -3.26 -13.15
CA TYR A 79 -7.23 -4.59 -12.83
C TYR A 79 -8.22 -5.71 -13.21
N LEU A 80 -9.48 -5.61 -12.78
CA LEU A 80 -10.48 -6.66 -13.00
C LEU A 80 -11.03 -6.72 -14.42
N LEU A 81 -11.09 -5.58 -15.11
CA LEU A 81 -11.66 -5.46 -16.46
C LEU A 81 -10.57 -5.35 -17.54
N ASN A 82 -9.30 -5.50 -17.16
CA ASN A 82 -8.15 -5.55 -18.06
C ASN A 82 -8.07 -4.38 -19.07
N PHE A 83 -8.30 -3.14 -18.60
CA PHE A 83 -8.18 -1.94 -19.43
C PHE A 83 -7.23 -0.91 -18.83
N GLY A 84 -6.67 -0.06 -19.69
CA GLY A 84 -5.72 0.97 -19.29
C GLY A 84 -4.44 0.37 -18.67
N THR A 85 -3.77 1.16 -17.84
CA THR A 85 -2.54 0.73 -17.14
C THR A 85 -2.78 0.68 -15.64
N VAL A 86 -2.67 -0.51 -15.06
CA VAL A 86 -2.76 -0.71 -13.60
C VAL A 86 -1.54 -0.11 -12.91
N SER A 87 -1.78 0.63 -11.83
CA SER A 87 -0.72 1.25 -11.04
C SER A 87 -0.33 0.32 -9.88
N TYR A 88 0.95 -0.02 -9.78
CA TYR A 88 1.50 -0.77 -8.65
C TYR A 88 1.55 0.07 -7.38
N TYR A 89 1.88 1.34 -7.53
CA TYR A 89 1.73 2.36 -6.52
C TYR A 89 1.37 3.68 -7.19
N LEU A 90 0.45 4.41 -6.58
CA LEU A 90 0.09 5.76 -6.96
C LEU A 90 -0.06 6.59 -5.69
N GLY A 91 0.81 7.58 -5.53
CA GLY A 91 0.74 8.56 -4.46
C GLY A 91 -0.08 9.78 -4.87
N TYR A 92 -0.48 10.54 -3.86
CA TYR A 92 -1.15 11.83 -3.99
C TYR A 92 -0.58 12.80 -2.94
N ASN A 93 -0.11 13.96 -3.39
CA ASN A 93 0.27 15.10 -2.55
C ASN A 93 -0.60 16.30 -2.91
N ALA A 94 -1.55 16.63 -2.03
CA ALA A 94 -2.53 17.70 -2.22
C ALA A 94 -1.92 19.10 -2.20
N MET A 95 -0.75 19.28 -1.57
CA MET A 95 -0.09 20.59 -1.47
C MET A 95 0.57 21.04 -2.77
N GLN A 96 0.89 20.08 -3.65
CA GLN A 96 1.62 20.31 -4.89
C GLN A 96 0.90 19.74 -6.13
N ASP A 97 -0.33 19.24 -5.95
CA ASP A 97 -1.08 18.50 -6.96
C ASP A 97 -0.24 17.44 -7.69
N PHE A 98 0.57 16.72 -6.91
CA PHE A 98 1.57 15.80 -7.44
C PHE A 98 1.14 14.34 -7.23
N PHE A 99 1.22 13.55 -8.31
CA PHE A 99 0.76 12.16 -8.36
C PHE A 99 1.89 11.20 -8.79
N PRO A 100 2.83 10.85 -7.91
CA PRO A 100 3.94 9.96 -8.25
C PRO A 100 3.47 8.52 -8.44
N THR A 101 3.98 7.87 -9.48
CA THR A 101 3.83 6.43 -9.69
C THR A 101 5.14 5.71 -9.44
N MET A 102 5.08 4.51 -8.87
CA MET A 102 6.24 3.65 -8.70
C MET A 102 5.83 2.17 -8.79
N SER A 103 6.83 1.30 -8.90
CA SER A 103 6.65 -0.15 -8.82
C SER A 103 7.64 -0.69 -7.80
N MET A 104 7.12 -1.11 -6.64
CA MET A 104 7.94 -1.65 -5.57
C MET A 104 8.11 -3.15 -5.75
N LYS A 105 9.36 -3.61 -5.75
CA LYS A 105 9.70 -5.03 -5.88
C LYS A 105 9.73 -5.72 -4.51
N PRO A 106 9.43 -7.03 -4.44
CA PRO A 106 9.56 -7.81 -3.22
C PRO A 106 10.99 -7.76 -2.66
N ASN A 107 11.09 -7.73 -1.33
CA ASN A 107 12.36 -7.89 -0.63
C ASN A 107 12.70 -9.40 -0.53
N PRO A 108 13.83 -9.87 -1.09
CA PRO A 108 14.25 -11.28 -0.98
C PRO A 108 14.45 -11.75 0.46
N GLN A 109 14.70 -10.81 1.38
CA GLN A 109 14.89 -11.06 2.81
C GLN A 109 13.69 -10.56 3.64
N CYS A 110 12.49 -10.52 3.05
CA CYS A 110 11.28 -10.13 3.77
C CYS A 110 11.10 -10.95 5.05
N SER A 111 10.71 -10.29 6.14
CA SER A 111 10.45 -10.91 7.44
C SER A 111 9.32 -11.94 7.39
N ASP A 112 8.34 -11.74 6.50
CA ASP A 112 7.27 -12.71 6.24
C ASP A 112 7.81 -13.88 5.40
N HIS A 113 7.87 -15.06 6.03
CA HIS A 113 8.26 -16.32 5.37
C HIS A 113 7.37 -16.65 4.16
N ASN A 114 6.05 -16.41 4.26
CA ASN A 114 5.13 -16.71 3.17
C ASN A 114 5.39 -15.78 1.98
N CYS A 115 5.79 -14.52 2.22
CA CYS A 115 6.21 -13.63 1.12
C CYS A 115 7.41 -14.21 0.37
N ARG A 116 8.44 -14.72 1.07
CA ARG A 116 9.61 -15.34 0.44
C ARG A 116 9.23 -16.57 -0.38
N LYS A 117 8.36 -17.43 0.16
CA LYS A 117 7.82 -18.58 -0.57
C LYS A 117 7.10 -18.16 -1.86
N GLN A 118 6.21 -17.17 -1.79
CA GLN A 118 5.50 -16.67 -2.98
C GLN A 118 6.45 -16.08 -4.03
N GLN A 119 7.57 -15.45 -3.60
CA GLN A 119 8.61 -14.96 -4.52
C GLN A 119 9.32 -16.10 -5.26
N GLU A 120 9.55 -17.23 -4.60
CA GLU A 120 10.13 -18.42 -5.23
C GLU A 120 9.14 -19.00 -6.24
N ASP A 121 7.87 -19.17 -5.85
CA ASP A 121 6.80 -19.67 -6.72
C ASP A 121 6.62 -18.77 -7.96
N TYR A 122 6.72 -17.45 -7.80
CA TYR A 122 6.63 -16.48 -8.91
C TYR A 122 7.80 -16.57 -9.89
N LYS A 123 9.03 -16.87 -9.43
CA LYS A 123 10.22 -16.98 -10.32
C LYS A 123 10.23 -18.23 -11.18
N VAL A 124 9.56 -19.28 -10.71
CA VAL A 124 9.46 -20.57 -11.42
C VAL A 124 8.37 -20.52 -12.50
N LYS A 125 7.43 -19.59 -12.38
CA LYS A 125 6.29 -19.39 -13.27
C LYS A 125 6.66 -18.60 -14.53
#